data_AF-A0A4Z0M394-F1
#
_entry.id   AF-A0A4Z0M394-F1
#
_cell.length_a   1.000
_cell.length_b   1.000
_cell.length_c   1.000
_cell.angle_alpha   90.00
_cell.angle_beta   90.00
_cell.angle_gamma   90.00
#
_symmetry.space_group_name_H-M   'P 1'
#
loop_
_entity.id
_entity.type
_entity.pdbx_description
1 polymer ?
#
loop_
_entity_poly.entity_id
_entity_poly.type
_entity_poly.pdbx_seq_one_letter_code
_entity_poly.pdbx_strand_id
1 'polypeptide(L)' 'MTIDLPVIWFAIIVFATLMYIVMDGFDLGVGILFPFIRDRHDRDVMVTSVARVWDGSGSWRVRGGGGR' A
#
# COMPACT_ATOMS: atom_id res chain seq x y z
N MET A 1 3.43 -31.82 -18.69
CA MET A 1 4.28 -31.34 -17.59
C MET A 1 3.37 -31.10 -16.40
N THR A 2 3.51 -31.91 -15.35
CA THR A 2 2.81 -31.68 -14.08
C THR A 2 3.51 -30.53 -13.38
N ILE A 3 2.79 -29.46 -13.05
CA ILE A 3 3.37 -28.36 -12.28
C ILE A 3 3.60 -28.87 -10.87
N ASP A 4 4.87 -28.90 -10.44
CA ASP A 4 5.22 -29.39 -9.13
C ASP A 4 4.77 -28.40 -8.04
N LEU A 5 4.23 -28.94 -6.94
CA LEU A 5 3.77 -28.16 -5.80
C LEU A 5 4.84 -27.15 -5.26
N PRO A 6 6.14 -27.48 -5.23
CA PRO A 6 7.19 -26.54 -4.84
C PRO A 6 7.29 -25.33 -5.78
N VAL A 7 7.05 -25.49 -7.09
CA VAL A 7 7.10 -24.39 -8.06
C VAL A 7 5.94 -23.42 -7.84
N ILE A 8 4.75 -23.95 -7.52
CA ILE A 8 3.58 -23.13 -7.18
C ILE A 8 3.84 -22.30 -5.92
N TRP A 9 4.36 -22.94 -4.87
CA TRP A 9 4.71 -22.23 -3.62
C TRP A 9 5.81 -21.20 -3.82
N PHE A 10 6.84 -21.53 -4.60
CA PHE A 10 7.88 -20.57 -4.97
C PHE A 10 7.29 -19.34 -5.69
N ALA A 11 6.42 -19.55 -6.68
CA ALA A 11 5.76 -18.46 -7.39
C ALA A 11 4.90 -17.59 -6.46
N ILE A 12 4.14 -18.20 -5.54
CA ILE A 12 3.32 -17.48 -4.56
C ILE A 12 4.20 -16.62 -3.64
N ILE A 13 5.28 -17.18 -3.10
CA ILE A 13 6.18 -16.46 -2.19
C ILE A 13 6.85 -15.30 -2.93
N VAL A 14 7.39 -15.53 -4.12
CA VAL A 14 8.01 -14.48 -4.94
C VAL A 14 7.01 -13.37 -5.27
N PHE A 15 5.79 -13.74 -5.68
CA PHE A 15 4.74 -12.78 -5.97
C PHE A 15 4.34 -11.98 -4.72
N ALA A 16 4.17 -12.63 -3.58
CA ALA A 16 3.84 -11.98 -2.31
C ALA A 16 4.95 -11.03 -1.86
N THR A 17 6.23 -11.42 -1.99
CA THR A 17 7.38 -10.57 -1.68
C THR A 17 7.46 -9.38 -2.63
N LEU A 18 7.22 -9.56 -3.93
CA LEU A 18 7.19 -8.44 -4.88
C LEU A 18 6.07 -7.45 -4.54
N MET A 19 4.86 -7.95 -4.25
CA MET A 19 3.75 -7.09 -3.81
C MET A 19 4.08 -6.34 -2.52
N TYR A 20 4.74 -7.01 -1.56
CA TYR A 20 5.19 -6.39 -0.33
C TYR A 20 6.19 -5.25 -0.60
N ILE A 21 7.21 -5.49 -1.43
CA ILE A 21 8.23 -4.48 -1.78
C ILE A 21 7.60 -3.30 -2.51
N VAL A 22 6.63 -3.53 -3.41
CA VAL A 22 5.95 -2.45 -4.14
C VAL A 22 5.10 -1.60 -3.20
N MET A 23 4.33 -2.23 -2.30
CA MET A 23 3.47 -1.52 -1.36
C MET A 23 4.30 -0.73 -0.34
N ASP A 24 5.31 -1.36 0.26
CA ASP A 24 6.23 -0.72 1.21
C ASP A 24 7.10 0.36 0.55
N GLY A 25 7.59 0.11 -0.67
CA GLY A 25 8.37 1.07 -1.45
C GLY A 25 7.55 2.30 -1.87
N PHE A 26 6.26 2.14 -2.11
CA PHE A 26 5.35 3.27 -2.36
C PHE A 26 5.16 4.12 -1.09
N ASP A 27 4.90 3.49 0.06
CA ASP A 27 4.74 4.20 1.33
C ASP A 27 6.02 4.95 1.74
N LEU A 28 7.19 4.30 1.62
CA LEU A 28 8.50 4.92 1.86
C LEU A 28 8.81 6.03 0.86
N GLY A 29 8.48 5.83 -0.42
CA GLY A 29 8.68 6.83 -1.47
C GLY A 29 7.86 8.10 -1.24
N VAL A 30 6.59 7.95 -0.86
CA VAL A 30 5.72 9.07 -0.46
C VAL A 30 6.28 9.76 0.80
N GLY A 31 6.73 9.00 1.80
CA GLY A 31 7.32 9.53 3.02
C GLY A 31 8.61 10.33 2.78
N ILE A 32 9.48 9.85 1.89
CA ILE A 32 10.70 10.56 1.48
C ILE A 32 10.37 11.84 0.71
N LEU A 33 9.36 11.82 -0.17
CA LEU A 33 9.00 12.98 -0.99
C LEU A 33 8.24 14.06 -0.21
N PHE A 34 7.55 13.68 0.88
CA PHE A 34 6.74 14.56 1.72
C PHE A 34 7.44 15.86 2.21
N PRO A 35 8.69 15.85 2.72
CA PRO A 35 9.41 17.07 3.11
C PRO A 35 9.84 17.95 1.92
N PHE A 36 9.99 17.40 0.72
CA PHE A 36 10.42 18.14 -0.47
C PHE A 36 9.28 18.91 -1.15
N ILE A 37 8.03 18.49 -0.92
CA ILE A 37 6.85 19.17 -1.44
C ILE A 37 6.51 20.37 -0.55
N ARG A 38 6.57 21.58 -1.10
CA ARG A 38 6.30 22.85 -0.37
C ARG A 38 4.83 23.28 -0.46
N ASP A 39 4.10 22.82 -1.47
CA ASP A 39 2.71 23.17 -1.69
C ASP A 39 1.78 22.31 -0.81
N ARG A 40 0.79 22.95 -0.18
CA ARG A 40 -0.18 22.25 0.67
C ARG A 40 -1.14 21.39 -0.15
N HIS A 41 -1.47 21.81 -1.37
CA HIS A 41 -2.37 21.06 -2.24
C HIS A 41 -1.75 19.72 -2.67
N ASP A 42 -0.47 19.73 -3.03
CA ASP A 42 0.26 18.53 -3.43
C ASP A 42 0.46 17.54 -2.27
N ARG A 43 0.63 18.04 -1.05
CA ARG A 43 0.66 17.21 0.17
C ARG A 43 -0.68 16.52 0.43
N ASP A 44 -1.79 17.25 0.28
CA ASP A 44 -3.13 16.68 0.43
C ASP A 44 -3.39 15.61 -0.63
N VAL A 45 -2.94 15.82 -1.88
CA VAL A 45 -3.05 14.81 -2.94
C VAL A 45 -2.23 13.56 -2.63
N MET A 46 -0.99 13.71 -2.14
CA MET A 46 -0.16 12.57 -1.69
C MET A 46 -0.85 11.76 -0.59
N VAL A 47 -1.34 12.42 0.46
CA VAL A 47 -2.01 11.74 1.58
C VAL A 47 -3.31 11.09 1.13
N THR A 48 -4.10 11.75 0.28
CA THR A 48 -5.38 11.21 -0.20
C THR A 48 -5.18 10.01 -1.14
N SER A 49 -4.07 9.97 -1.89
CA SER A 49 -3.73 8.82 -2.75
C SER A 49 -3.36 7.57 -1.94
N VAL A 50 -2.57 7.72 -0.88
CA VAL A 50 -2.27 6.66 0.10
C VAL A 50 -3.55 6.23 0.79
N ALA A 51 -4.34 7.20 1.28
CA ALA A 51 -5.61 6.91 1.91
C ALA A 51 -6.54 6.11 0.99
N ARG A 52 -6.66 6.41 -0.31
CA ARG A 52 -7.48 5.61 -1.24
C ARG A 52 -6.99 4.18 -1.44
N VAL A 53 -5.67 3.96 -1.46
CA VAL A 53 -5.10 2.60 -1.62
C VAL A 53 -5.36 1.75 -0.37
N TRP A 54 -5.29 2.36 0.81
CA TRP A 54 -5.56 1.72 2.10
C TRP A 54 -7.07 1.68 2.45
N ASP A 55 -7.89 2.57 1.88
CA ASP A 55 -9.34 2.74 2.08
C ASP A 55 -10.17 2.07 0.97
N GLY A 56 -9.60 1.07 0.28
CA GLY A 56 -10.30 0.19 -0.66
C GLY A 56 -11.41 -0.66 -0.03
N SER A 57 -11.63 -0.51 1.28
CA SER A 57 -12.71 -1.12 2.05
C SER A 57 -13.37 -0.06 2.93
N GLY A 58 -14.29 0.72 2.37
CA GLY A 58 -15.08 1.72 3.11
C GLY A 58 -15.95 1.18 4.27
N SER A 59 -15.76 -0.06 4.71
CA SER A 59 -16.48 -0.71 5.82
C SER A 59 -15.70 -0.73 7.15
N TRP A 60 -14.38 -0.51 7.17
CA TRP A 60 -13.60 -0.66 8.42
C TRP A 60 -13.48 0.61 9.25
N ARG A 61 -13.61 1.79 8.62
CA ARG A 61 -13.48 3.08 9.34
C ARG A 61 -14.68 3.40 10.26
N VAL A 62 -15.80 2.67 10.15
CA VAL A 62 -16.96 2.80 11.07
C VAL A 62 -16.81 2.00 12.37
N ARG A 63 -15.85 1.07 12.49
CA ARG A 63 -15.67 0.28 13.74
C ARG A 63 -14.35 0.55 14.49
N GLY A 64 -13.35 1.15 13.85
CA GLY A 64 -12.06 1.47 14.50
C GLY A 64 -11.94 2.88 15.09
N GLY A 65 -12.90 3.78 14.84
CA GLY A 65 -12.73 5.20 15.17
C GLY A 65 -14.01 6.03 15.18
N GLY A 66 -15.03 5.59 15.90
CA GLY A 66 -15.95 6.52 16.56
C GLY A 66 -15.42 6.75 17.98
N GLY A 67 -15.31 7.94 18.54
CA GLY A 67 -15.65 9.28 18.12
C GLY A 67 -15.22 10.17 19.28
N ARG A 68 -14.60 11.30 18.95
CA ARG A 68 -14.82 12.52 19.72
C ARG A 68 -15.80 13.35 18.91
#